data_AF-A0A8C5E8J0-F1
#
_entry.id   AF-A0A8C5E8J0-F1
#
_cell.length_a   1.000
_cell.length_b   1.000
_cell.length_c   1.000
_cell.angle_alpha   90.00
_cell.angle_beta   90.00
_cell.angle_gamma   90.00
#
_symmetry.space_group_name_H-M   'P 1'
#
loop_
_entity.id
_entity.type
_entity.pdbx_description
1 polymer ?
#
loop_
_entity_poly.entity_id
_entity_poly.type
_entity_poly.pdbx_seq_one_letter_code
_entity_poly.pdbx_strand_id
1 'polypeptide(L)'
;MREIVHLQAGQCGNQIGAKFWEDISDEHGIDPTGTYYGDNNLQLEHINVYYNEASGGKYVPRTILVDLEPGTMDSVRSGPFGQIFRPDNFIFGKNTSSPQ
;
A
#
# COMPACT_ATOMS: atom_id res chain seq x y z
N MET A 1 -19.14 -7.56 -8.75
CA MET A 1 -18.02 -7.34 -7.83
C MET A 1 -17.47 -5.95 -8.11
N ARG A 2 -17.29 -5.09 -7.09
CA ARG A 2 -16.82 -3.69 -7.26
C ARG A 2 -15.41 -3.61 -6.68
N GLU A 3 -14.51 -2.97 -7.41
CA GLU A 3 -13.10 -2.79 -7.02
C GLU A 3 -12.80 -1.30 -6.97
N ILE A 4 -11.92 -0.90 -6.06
CA ILE A 4 -11.48 0.50 -5.91
C ILE A 4 -9.96 0.52 -6.05
N VAL A 5 -9.47 1.43 -6.87
CA VAL A 5 -8.04 1.78 -6.92
C VAL A 5 -7.84 3.05 -6.13
N HIS A 6 -7.01 2.98 -5.10
CA HIS A 6 -6.63 4.11 -4.26
C HIS A 6 -5.47 4.87 -4.91
N LEU A 7 -5.53 6.20 -4.88
CA LEU A 7 -4.45 7.07 -5.34
C LEU A 7 -4.07 8.00 -4.18
N GLN A 8 -2.80 7.99 -3.82
CA GLN A 8 -2.22 8.92 -2.85
C GLN A 8 -1.11 9.72 -3.53
N ALA A 9 -1.15 11.04 -3.33
CA ALA A 9 -0.26 11.96 -4.03
C ALA A 9 0.35 13.00 -3.06
N GLY A 10 1.65 13.24 -3.24
CA GLY A 10 2.44 14.18 -2.45
C GLY A 10 2.70 13.72 -1.01
N GLN A 11 3.54 14.45 -0.31
CA GLN A 11 4.03 14.07 1.03
C GLN A 11 2.88 13.80 2.02
N CYS A 12 1.94 14.74 2.17
CA CYS A 12 0.82 14.60 3.09
C CYS A 12 -0.11 13.44 2.69
N GLY A 13 -0.45 13.32 1.40
CA GLY A 13 -1.30 12.25 0.90
C GLY A 13 -0.69 10.86 1.10
N ASN A 14 0.63 10.74 0.93
CA ASN A 14 1.34 9.49 1.17
C ASN A 14 1.41 9.12 2.66
N GLN A 15 1.56 10.08 3.57
CA GLN A 15 1.53 9.82 5.02
C GLN A 15 0.14 9.38 5.50
N ILE A 16 -0.90 10.09 5.07
CA ILE A 16 -2.29 9.71 5.40
C ILE A 16 -2.62 8.37 4.77
N GLY A 17 -2.24 8.15 3.51
CA GLY A 17 -2.45 6.90 2.81
C GLY A 17 -1.75 5.72 3.48
N ALA A 18 -0.50 5.91 3.94
CA ALA A 18 0.19 4.89 4.72
C ALA A 18 -0.60 4.51 5.98
N LYS A 19 -1.06 5.51 6.76
CA LYS A 19 -1.85 5.24 7.96
C LYS A 19 -3.19 4.57 7.67
N PHE A 20 -3.87 5.00 6.61
CA PHE A 20 -5.08 4.34 6.12
C PHE A 20 -4.83 2.85 5.87
N TRP A 21 -3.77 2.50 5.12
CA TRP A 21 -3.46 1.10 4.82
C TRP A 21 -3.08 0.28 6.04
N GLU A 22 -2.46 0.87 7.07
CA GLU A 22 -2.27 0.19 8.36
C GLU A 22 -3.63 -0.18 8.97
N ASP A 23 -4.51 0.81 9.11
CA ASP A 23 -5.78 0.63 9.82
C ASP A 23 -6.71 -0.36 9.09
N ILE A 24 -6.79 -0.31 7.76
CA ILE A 24 -7.62 -1.29 7.02
C ILE A 24 -6.98 -2.68 7.03
N SER A 25 -5.64 -2.78 7.01
CA SER A 25 -4.98 -4.09 7.10
C SER A 25 -5.28 -4.74 8.44
N ASP A 26 -5.20 -3.99 9.53
CA ASP A 26 -5.55 -4.46 10.87
C ASP A 26 -7.03 -4.89 10.94
N GLU A 27 -7.95 -4.12 10.36
CA GLU A 27 -9.39 -4.48 10.30
C GLU A 27 -9.62 -5.79 9.53
N HIS A 28 -8.94 -5.97 8.40
CA HIS A 28 -9.02 -7.16 7.56
C HIS A 28 -8.12 -8.33 8.04
N GLY A 29 -7.37 -8.16 9.13
CA GLY A 29 -6.46 -9.19 9.65
C GLY A 29 -5.33 -9.54 8.68
N ILE A 30 -4.80 -8.56 7.95
CA ILE A 30 -3.68 -8.70 7.01
C ILE A 30 -2.41 -8.18 7.67
N ASP A 31 -1.38 -9.01 7.73
CA ASP A 31 -0.11 -8.61 8.35
C ASP A 31 0.75 -7.77 7.38
N PRO A 32 1.86 -7.18 7.86
CA PRO A 32 2.80 -6.44 7.01
C PRO A 32 3.40 -7.20 5.82
N THR A 33 3.32 -8.55 5.82
CA THR A 33 3.79 -9.40 4.73
C THR A 33 2.72 -9.68 3.66
N GLY A 34 1.50 -9.21 3.92
CA GLY A 34 0.30 -9.45 3.11
C GLY A 34 -0.41 -10.76 3.46
N THR A 35 -0.06 -11.44 4.55
CA THR A 35 -0.66 -12.73 4.91
C THR A 35 -1.86 -12.52 5.83
N TYR A 36 -2.95 -13.23 5.58
CA TYR A 36 -4.12 -13.22 6.46
C TYR A 36 -3.83 -14.03 7.74
N TYR A 37 -4.10 -13.42 8.89
CA TYR A 37 -3.97 -14.02 10.23
C TYR A 37 -5.25 -13.86 11.08
N GLY A 38 -6.32 -13.36 10.47
CA GLY A 38 -7.60 -13.17 11.17
C GLY A 38 -8.30 -14.47 11.53
N ASP A 39 -9.32 -14.35 12.38
CA ASP A 39 -10.13 -15.45 12.91
C ASP A 39 -11.63 -15.33 12.53
N ASN A 40 -12.00 -14.26 11.81
CA ASN A 40 -13.36 -13.97 11.42
C ASN A 40 -13.52 -13.94 9.88
N ASN A 41 -14.38 -14.82 9.37
CA ASN A 41 -14.68 -14.91 7.93
C ASN A 41 -15.18 -13.60 7.31
N LEU A 42 -15.81 -12.72 8.10
CA LEU A 42 -16.25 -11.40 7.62
C LEU A 42 -15.09 -10.50 7.21
N GLN A 43 -13.88 -10.72 7.74
CA GLN A 43 -12.69 -9.95 7.37
C GLN A 43 -12.23 -10.26 5.94
N LEU A 44 -12.51 -11.46 5.43
CA LEU A 44 -12.24 -11.80 4.04
C LEU A 44 -13.41 -11.44 3.13
N GLU A 45 -14.58 -11.14 3.69
CA GLU A 45 -15.70 -10.66 2.92
C GLU A 45 -15.35 -9.29 2.31
N HIS A 46 -15.50 -9.18 0.99
CA HIS A 46 -15.19 -7.96 0.24
C HIS A 46 -13.74 -7.46 0.32
N ILE A 47 -12.79 -8.26 0.81
CA ILE A 47 -11.37 -7.88 0.84
C ILE A 47 -10.83 -7.49 -0.54
N ASN A 48 -11.40 -8.10 -1.59
CA ASN A 48 -11.07 -7.86 -2.98
C ASN A 48 -11.44 -6.44 -3.49
N VAL A 49 -12.20 -5.65 -2.71
CA VAL A 49 -12.50 -4.25 -3.02
C VAL A 49 -11.21 -3.42 -3.03
N TYR A 50 -10.35 -3.60 -2.02
CA TYR A 50 -9.11 -2.84 -1.83
C TYR A 50 -7.85 -3.66 -2.08
N TYR A 51 -7.91 -4.99 -2.00
CA TYR A 51 -6.77 -5.87 -2.20
C TYR A 51 -6.88 -6.68 -3.49
N ASN A 52 -5.74 -7.00 -4.06
CA ASN A 52 -5.58 -8.11 -4.98
C ASN A 52 -5.09 -9.33 -4.19
N GLU A 53 -5.67 -10.50 -4.44
CA GLU A 53 -5.08 -11.76 -4.00
C GLU A 53 -4.01 -12.19 -5.01
N ALA A 54 -2.77 -12.23 -4.56
CA ALA A 54 -1.61 -12.69 -5.31
C ALA A 54 -1.31 -14.17 -5.02
N SER A 55 -0.41 -14.75 -5.81
CA SER A 55 0.05 -16.12 -5.59
C SER A 55 0.58 -16.33 -4.17
N GLY A 56 0.21 -17.45 -3.54
CA GLY A 56 0.65 -17.78 -2.19
C GLY A 56 -0.23 -17.19 -1.08
N GLY A 57 -1.47 -16.78 -1.38
CA GLY A 57 -2.41 -16.28 -0.38
C GLY A 57 -2.05 -14.90 0.16
N LYS A 58 -1.30 -14.12 -0.62
CA LYS A 58 -0.87 -12.77 -0.23
C LYS A 58 -1.84 -11.72 -0.74
N TYR A 59 -2.28 -10.83 0.14
CA TYR A 59 -3.12 -9.70 -0.19
C TYR A 59 -2.25 -8.46 -0.43
N VAL A 60 -2.45 -7.83 -1.58
CA VAL A 60 -1.64 -6.70 -2.06
C VAL A 60 -2.56 -5.51 -2.34
N PRO A 61 -2.36 -4.35 -1.69
CA PRO A 61 -3.18 -3.16 -1.90
C PRO A 61 -3.30 -2.73 -3.37
N ARG A 62 -4.50 -2.34 -3.76
CA ARG A 62 -4.81 -1.63 -5.02
C ARG A 62 -4.54 -0.15 -4.83
N THR A 63 -3.28 0.22 -4.67
CA THR A 63 -2.89 1.63 -4.47
C THR A 63 -1.80 2.06 -5.45
N ILE A 64 -1.80 3.33 -5.80
CA ILE A 64 -0.73 4.01 -6.53
C ILE A 64 -0.22 5.14 -5.64
N LEU A 65 1.11 5.18 -5.45
CA LEU A 65 1.78 6.19 -4.64
C LEU A 65 2.54 7.12 -5.56
N VAL A 66 2.18 8.41 -5.54
CA VAL A 66 2.78 9.42 -6.41
C VAL A 66 3.45 10.49 -5.55
N ASP A 67 4.71 10.81 -5.84
CA ASP A 67 5.36 11.99 -5.28
C ASP A 67 6.36 12.58 -6.27
N LEU A 68 6.58 13.89 -6.27
CA LEU A 68 7.68 14.48 -7.04
C LEU A 68 9.02 14.38 -6.30
N GLU A 69 8.98 14.10 -4.99
CA GLU A 69 10.17 13.95 -4.15
C GLU A 69 10.42 12.47 -3.81
N PRO A 70 11.61 11.92 -4.08
CA PRO A 70 11.92 10.52 -3.78
C PRO A 70 11.92 10.20 -2.28
N GLY A 71 12.22 11.18 -1.42
CA GLY A 71 12.34 10.97 0.04
C GLY A 71 11.06 10.50 0.72
N THR A 72 9.88 10.86 0.19
CA THR A 72 8.61 10.36 0.71
C THR A 72 8.48 8.85 0.53
N MET A 73 9.04 8.29 -0.54
CA MET A 73 8.94 6.86 -0.81
C MET A 73 9.75 6.01 0.14
N ASP A 74 10.97 6.46 0.45
CA ASP A 74 11.81 5.79 1.44
C ASP A 74 11.09 5.75 2.80
N SER A 75 10.43 6.85 3.16
CA SER A 75 9.63 6.95 4.38
C SER A 75 8.50 5.91 4.39
N VAL A 76 7.69 5.84 3.32
CA VAL A 76 6.59 4.85 3.24
C VAL A 76 7.09 3.41 3.24
N ARG A 77 8.17 3.11 2.50
CA ARG A 77 8.75 1.75 2.44
C ARG A 77 9.37 1.29 3.75
N SER A 78 9.91 2.25 4.52
CA SER A 78 10.44 1.99 5.87
C SER A 78 9.35 1.88 6.93
N GLY A 79 8.11 2.24 6.60
CA GLY A 79 6.96 2.13 7.49
C GLY A 79 6.55 0.68 7.76
N PRO A 80 5.71 0.44 8.77
CA PRO A 80 5.36 -0.91 9.22
C PRO A 80 4.78 -1.79 8.11
N PHE A 81 3.91 -1.23 7.27
CA PHE A 81 3.30 -1.92 6.12
C PHE A 81 3.99 -1.61 4.79
N GLY A 82 5.16 -0.99 4.79
CA GLY A 82 5.84 -0.55 3.55
C GLY A 82 6.10 -1.67 2.54
N GLN A 83 6.22 -2.92 3.01
CA GLN A 83 6.54 -4.10 2.20
C GLN A 83 5.32 -4.72 1.50
N ILE A 84 4.09 -4.34 1.88
CA ILE A 84 2.87 -4.88 1.27
C ILE A 84 2.58 -4.25 -0.11
N PHE A 85 3.11 -3.05 -0.35
CA PHE A 85 2.91 -2.30 -1.59
C PHE A 85 3.74 -2.89 -2.73
N ARG A 86 3.16 -2.96 -3.94
CA ARG A 86 3.92 -3.36 -5.13
C ARG A 86 4.98 -2.31 -5.43
N PRO A 87 6.25 -2.70 -5.63
CA PRO A 87 7.31 -1.76 -6.04
C PRO A 87 6.97 -0.97 -7.31
N ASP A 88 6.26 -1.60 -8.24
CA ASP A 88 5.85 -1.00 -9.53
C ASP A 88 4.81 0.12 -9.38
N ASN A 89 4.13 0.21 -8.24
CA ASN A 89 3.09 1.21 -8.00
C ASN A 89 3.62 2.51 -7.39
N PHE A 90 4.94 2.57 -7.15
CA PHE A 90 5.64 3.77 -6.70
C PHE A 90 6.04 4.60 -7.92
N ILE A 91 5.35 5.71 -8.15
CA ILE A 91 5.67 6.69 -9.20
C ILE A 91 6.30 7.92 -8.56
N PHE A 92 7.54 8.23 -8.94
CA PHE A 92 8.24 9.40 -8.41
C PHE A 92 9.06 10.17 -9.41
N GLY A 93 9.19 11.47 -9.15
CA GLY A 93 10.05 12.36 -9.90
C GLY A 93 11.53 11.98 -9.74
N LYS A 94 12.27 12.04 -10.84
CA LYS A 94 13.73 12.20 -10.79
C LYS A 94 14.04 13.68 -10.84
N ASN A 95 14.36 14.29 -9.70
CA ASN A 95 14.99 15.60 -9.73
C ASN A 95 16.40 15.40 -10.31
N THR A 96 16.59 15.85 -11.56
CA THR A 96 17.90 15.87 -12.23
C THR A 96 18.74 16.99 -11.61
N SER A 97 19.25 16.76 -10.40
CA SER A 97 20.20 17.67 -9.77
C SER A 97 21.26 16.91 -8.95
N SER A 98 21.95 15.98 -9.61
CA SER A 98 23.33 15.63 -9.28
C SER A 98 24.02 15.08 -10.54
N PRO A 99 25.26 15.52 -10.84
CA PRO A 99 26.02 15.04 -11.99
C PRO A 99 26.49 13.61 -11.73
N GLN A 100 26.51 12.80 -12.79
CA GLN A 100 27.20 11.51 -12.82
C GLN A 100 28.69 11.68 -12.49
#